data_AF-A0A0B6Z591-F1
#
_entry.id   AF-A0A0B6Z591-F1
#
_cell.length_a   1.000
_cell.length_b   1.000
_cell.length_c   1.000
_cell.angle_alpha   90.00
_cell.angle_beta   90.00
_cell.angle_gamma   90.00
#
_symmetry.space_group_name_H-M   'P 1'
#
loop_
_entity.id
_entity.type
_entity.pdbx_description
1 polymer ?
#
loop_
_entity_poly.entity_id
_entity_poly.type
_entity_poly.pdbx_seq_one_letter_code
_entity_poly.pdbx_strand_id
1 'polypeptide(L)'
;PRVALLDDLATDSDGGELGSLGAVSNASDTSWETIDEHDSMIVRWIPDMAVTHCAACERRFCIYRRKHHCRNCGKVFCSDCSNFVAPVPHQHLNTPERVCQRCHSHLLQLSPGASSDGRIPTLVADG
;
A
#
# COMPACT_ATOMS: atom_id res chain seq x y z
N PRO A 1 -29.32 -3.54 -7.09
CA PRO A 1 -30.64 -4.19 -7.22
C PRO A 1 -31.79 -3.16 -7.15
N ARG A 2 -32.40 -2.94 -8.33
CA ARG A 2 -33.81 -2.60 -8.58
C ARG A 2 -34.44 -1.42 -7.81
N VAL A 3 -34.54 -0.30 -8.54
CA VAL A 3 -35.45 0.83 -8.33
C VAL A 3 -36.92 0.39 -8.31
N ALA A 4 -37.73 1.08 -7.50
CA ALA A 4 -39.19 0.99 -7.51
C ALA A 4 -39.79 2.26 -8.15
N LEU A 5 -40.55 2.02 -9.23
CA LEU A 5 -41.78 2.68 -9.75
C LEU A 5 -42.54 3.58 -8.72
N LEU A 6 -43.34 4.61 -9.04
CA LEU A 6 -43.91 5.25 -10.25
C LEU A 6 -44.50 6.62 -9.84
N ASP A 7 -44.74 7.46 -10.87
CA ASP A 7 -45.76 8.50 -11.07
C ASP A 7 -46.53 9.11 -9.89
N ASP A 8 -46.64 10.44 -9.89
CA ASP A 8 -47.92 11.09 -10.23
C ASP A 8 -47.78 12.60 -10.46
N LEU A 9 -48.56 13.08 -11.43
CA LEU A 9 -48.65 14.45 -11.95
C LEU A 9 -49.00 15.51 -10.88
N ALA A 10 -48.31 16.65 -10.96
CA ALA A 10 -48.93 17.95 -10.68
C ALA A 10 -48.35 19.00 -11.66
N THR A 11 -49.10 19.23 -12.73
CA THR A 11 -49.04 20.46 -13.51
C THR A 11 -49.59 21.61 -12.67
N ASP A 12 -48.82 22.68 -12.51
CA ASP A 12 -49.36 24.04 -12.67
C ASP A 12 -48.21 24.99 -13.04
N SER A 13 -48.42 25.74 -14.12
CA SER A 13 -47.53 26.80 -14.59
C SER A 13 -48.16 28.13 -14.20
N ASP A 14 -47.46 28.96 -13.44
CA ASP A 14 -47.66 30.41 -13.50
C ASP A 14 -46.32 31.14 -13.32
N GLY A 15 -46.05 32.07 -14.23
CA GLY A 15 -44.84 32.86 -14.27
C GLY A 15 -44.98 34.17 -13.50
N GLY A 16 -43.86 34.77 -13.07
CA GLY A 16 -43.87 36.15 -12.60
C GLY A 16 -42.70 36.55 -11.69
N GLU A 17 -41.78 37.30 -12.29
CA GLU A 17 -40.93 38.39 -11.78
C GLU A 17 -40.32 38.45 -10.35
N LEU A 18 -38.98 38.63 -10.37
CA LEU A 18 -38.05 39.38 -9.50
C LEU A 18 -38.47 39.85 -8.10
N GLY A 19 -37.70 39.38 -7.11
CA GLY A 19 -37.57 39.98 -5.79
C GLY A 19 -36.25 39.56 -5.12
N SER A 20 -35.48 40.57 -4.73
CA SER A 20 -34.14 40.55 -4.13
C SER A 20 -33.99 39.71 -2.85
N LEU A 21 -32.74 39.27 -2.60
CA LEU A 21 -32.03 39.06 -1.32
C LEU A 21 -31.55 37.61 -1.05
N GLY A 22 -30.24 37.48 -0.89
CA GLY A 22 -29.63 36.39 -0.14
C GLY A 22 -28.52 35.65 -0.88
N ALA A 23 -27.28 36.06 -0.65
CA ALA A 23 -26.10 35.28 -1.00
C ALA A 23 -26.22 33.87 -0.40
N VAL A 24 -26.27 32.84 -1.24
CA VAL A 24 -25.86 31.50 -0.84
C VAL A 24 -24.49 31.26 -1.45
N SER A 25 -23.49 31.32 -0.59
CA SER A 25 -22.10 31.02 -0.93
C SER A 25 -22.05 29.60 -1.51
N ASN A 26 -21.67 29.47 -2.78
CA ASN A 26 -21.23 28.20 -3.34
C ASN A 26 -19.82 27.88 -2.80
N ALA A 27 -19.73 27.67 -1.48
CA ALA A 27 -18.63 26.93 -0.91
C ALA A 27 -19.05 25.47 -0.98
N SER A 28 -18.65 24.77 -2.04
CA SER A 28 -18.49 23.33 -1.94
C SER A 28 -17.39 23.13 -0.90
N ASP A 29 -17.79 23.03 0.36
CA ASP A 29 -16.97 22.51 1.43
C ASP A 29 -16.73 21.03 1.07
N THR A 30 -15.77 20.81 0.17
CA THR A 30 -15.15 19.51 0.03
C THR A 30 -14.39 19.33 1.33
N SER A 31 -15.12 18.80 2.31
CA SER A 31 -14.58 18.19 3.51
C SER A 31 -13.53 17.19 3.03
N TRP A 32 -12.28 17.62 3.03
CA TRP A 32 -11.15 16.70 2.97
C TRP A 32 -11.24 15.90 4.26
N GLU A 33 -11.95 14.78 4.20
CA GLU A 33 -12.08 13.88 5.34
C GLU A 33 -10.68 13.61 5.88
N THR A 34 -10.57 13.66 7.21
CA THR A 34 -9.30 13.46 7.90
C THR A 34 -8.81 12.06 7.55
N ILE A 35 -7.69 11.96 6.83
CA ILE A 35 -7.10 10.68 6.45
C ILE A 35 -6.86 9.90 7.74
N ASP A 36 -7.53 8.77 7.90
CA ASP A 36 -7.43 7.92 9.08
C ASP A 36 -5.96 7.47 9.23
N GLU A 37 -5.38 7.68 10.41
CA GLU A 37 -3.94 7.47 10.67
C GLU A 37 -3.51 6.02 10.39
N HIS A 38 -4.47 5.08 10.42
CA HIS A 38 -4.28 3.67 10.06
C HIS A 38 -4.00 3.42 8.58
N ASP A 39 -4.53 4.25 7.67
CA ASP A 39 -4.30 4.11 6.22
C ASP A 39 -2.84 4.46 5.85
N SER A 40 -2.17 5.26 6.68
CA SER A 40 -0.77 5.64 6.49
C SER A 40 0.23 4.49 6.69
N MET A 41 -0.20 3.38 7.30
CA MET A 41 0.64 2.21 7.58
C MET A 41 0.58 1.13 6.49
N ILE A 42 -0.25 1.31 5.46
CA ILE A 42 -0.38 0.36 4.36
C ILE A 42 0.77 0.57 3.36
N VAL A 43 1.49 -0.51 3.08
CA VAL A 43 2.62 -0.49 2.14
C VAL A 43 2.11 -0.25 0.73
N ARG A 44 2.46 0.89 0.13
CA ARG A 44 2.12 1.17 -1.26
C ARG A 44 2.94 0.30 -2.21
N TRP A 45 2.26 -0.64 -2.83
CA TRP A 45 2.87 -1.57 -3.78
C TRP A 45 3.10 -0.89 -5.14
N ILE A 46 4.35 -0.82 -5.60
CA ILE A 46 4.68 -0.17 -6.88
C ILE A 46 4.41 -1.14 -8.05
N PRO A 47 3.61 -0.74 -9.06
CA PRO A 47 3.38 -1.55 -10.25
C PRO A 47 4.68 -1.87 -10.98
N ASP A 48 4.81 -3.10 -11.48
CA ASP A 48 6.04 -3.56 -12.13
C ASP A 48 6.46 -2.66 -13.29
N MET A 49 5.53 -2.18 -14.12
CA MET A 49 5.86 -1.38 -15.30
C MET A 49 6.55 -0.05 -14.96
N ALA A 50 6.33 0.47 -13.75
CA ALA A 50 6.96 1.70 -13.28
C ALA A 50 8.41 1.50 -12.82
N VAL A 51 8.89 0.26 -12.66
CA VAL A 51 10.21 -0.03 -12.09
C VAL A 51 11.17 -0.62 -13.12
N THR A 52 12.28 0.06 -13.35
CA THR A 52 13.30 -0.33 -14.33
C THR A 52 14.54 -0.98 -13.70
N HIS A 53 14.83 -0.68 -12.43
CA HIS A 53 16.04 -1.13 -11.73
C HIS A 53 15.72 -1.68 -10.35
N CYS A 54 16.56 -2.59 -9.86
CA CYS A 54 16.47 -3.10 -8.50
C CYS A 54 16.66 -1.96 -7.48
N ALA A 55 15.77 -1.85 -6.49
CA ALA A 55 15.82 -0.80 -5.48
C ALA A 55 17.00 -0.91 -4.48
N ALA A 56 17.83 -1.96 -4.58
CA ALA A 56 19.03 -2.14 -3.75
C ALA A 56 20.33 -2.10 -4.57
N CYS A 57 20.45 -2.93 -5.61
CA CYS A 57 21.69 -3.03 -6.39
C CYS A 57 21.68 -2.23 -7.69
N GLU A 58 20.58 -1.53 -7.99
CA GLU A 58 20.41 -0.64 -9.15
C GLU A 58 20.60 -1.31 -10.51
N ARG A 59 20.77 -2.64 -10.57
CA ARG A 59 20.84 -3.38 -11.83
C ARG A 59 19.49 -3.37 -12.52
N ARG A 60 19.51 -3.14 -13.84
CA ARG A 60 18.31 -3.10 -14.68
C ARG A 60 17.62 -4.46 -14.71
N PHE A 61 16.30 -4.47 -14.62
CA PHE A 61 15.51 -5.67 -14.82
C PHE A 61 15.49 -6.06 -16.31
N CYS A 62 15.48 -7.36 -16.58
CA CYS A 62 15.43 -7.93 -17.92
C CYS A 62 14.73 -9.30 -17.86
N ILE A 63 14.61 -10.00 -18.99
CA ILE A 63 13.97 -11.32 -19.05
C ILE A 63 14.61 -12.37 -18.10
N TYR A 64 15.90 -12.22 -17.77
CA TYR A 64 16.63 -13.10 -16.84
C TYR A 64 16.67 -12.56 -15.41
N ARG A 65 16.52 -11.24 -15.19
CA ARG A 65 16.45 -10.63 -13.87
C ARG A 65 15.00 -10.22 -13.60
N ARG A 66 14.24 -11.12 -12.98
CA ARG A 66 12.83 -10.91 -12.65
C ARG A 66 12.66 -9.96 -11.46
N LYS A 67 11.48 -9.37 -11.37
CA LYS A 67 11.06 -8.43 -10.33
C LYS A 67 10.46 -9.20 -9.16
N HIS A 68 10.80 -8.79 -7.95
CA HIS A 68 10.29 -9.36 -6.72
C HIS A 68 10.01 -8.25 -5.71
N HIS A 69 8.84 -8.26 -5.10
CA HIS A 69 8.51 -7.26 -4.10
C HIS A 69 8.84 -7.71 -2.69
N CYS A 70 9.32 -6.77 -1.89
CA CYS A 70 9.41 -6.94 -0.46
C CYS A 70 8.03 -6.72 0.17
N ARG A 71 7.51 -7.71 0.92
CA ARG A 71 6.19 -7.60 1.57
C ARG A 71 6.16 -6.58 2.72
N ASN A 72 7.33 -6.20 3.25
CA ASN A 72 7.46 -5.21 4.31
C ASN A 72 7.51 -3.75 3.81
N CYS A 73 8.20 -3.47 2.70
CA CYS A 73 8.38 -2.09 2.21
C CYS A 73 7.85 -1.81 0.80
N GLY A 74 7.32 -2.81 0.09
CA GLY A 74 6.62 -2.65 -1.18
C GLY A 74 7.50 -2.37 -2.40
N LYS A 75 8.78 -2.05 -2.19
CA LYS A 75 9.76 -1.81 -3.27
C LYS A 75 10.09 -3.11 -4.03
N VAL A 76 10.57 -2.93 -5.27
CA VAL A 76 10.92 -4.03 -6.19
C VAL A 76 12.43 -4.30 -6.18
N PHE A 77 12.79 -5.56 -6.09
CA PHE A 77 14.15 -6.07 -5.99
C PHE A 77 14.38 -7.22 -6.98
N CYS A 78 15.64 -7.55 -7.25
CA CYS A 78 15.98 -8.83 -7.89
C CYS A 78 16.01 -9.96 -6.84
N SER A 79 16.13 -11.21 -7.32
CA SER A 79 16.18 -12.39 -6.45
C SER A 79 17.27 -12.24 -5.38
N ASP A 80 18.49 -11.90 -5.81
CA ASP A 80 19.66 -11.73 -4.92
C ASP A 80 19.44 -10.72 -3.78
N CYS A 81 18.72 -9.63 -4.05
CA CYS A 81 18.50 -8.56 -3.06
C CYS A 81 17.26 -8.79 -2.18
N SER A 82 16.48 -9.83 -2.47
CA SER A 82 15.24 -10.17 -1.77
C SER A 82 15.11 -11.67 -1.51
N ASN A 83 16.23 -12.36 -1.31
CA ASN A 83 16.29 -13.81 -1.02
C ASN A 83 16.08 -14.13 0.47
N PHE A 84 15.52 -13.19 1.23
CA PHE A 84 15.26 -13.34 2.67
C PHE A 84 13.78 -13.54 2.93
N VAL A 85 13.45 -14.21 4.04
CA VAL A 85 12.07 -14.39 4.49
C VAL A 85 11.94 -14.02 5.97
N ALA A 86 10.86 -13.33 6.33
CA ALA A 86 10.54 -12.99 7.71
C ALA A 86 9.02 -12.78 7.85
N PRO A 87 8.43 -13.02 9.03
CA PRO A 87 7.06 -12.57 9.31
C PRO A 87 6.95 -11.05 9.20
N VAL A 88 5.81 -10.54 8.74
CA VAL A 88 5.51 -9.10 8.65
C VAL A 88 4.20 -8.81 9.43
N PRO A 89 4.23 -8.82 10.78
CA PRO A 89 3.02 -8.78 11.60
C PRO A 89 2.18 -7.50 11.41
N HIS A 90 2.84 -6.36 11.17
CA HIS A 90 2.15 -5.09 10.92
C HIS A 90 1.41 -5.03 9.57
N GLN A 91 1.58 -6.03 8.70
CA GLN A 91 0.76 -6.24 7.50
C GLN A 91 -0.17 -7.45 7.65
N HIS A 92 -0.35 -7.97 8.88
CA HIS A 92 -1.11 -9.19 9.18
C HIS A 92 -0.58 -10.45 8.47
N LEU A 93 0.71 -10.46 8.12
CA LEU A 93 1.40 -11.59 7.49
C LEU A 93 2.24 -12.32 8.53
N ASN A 94 1.61 -13.23 9.27
CA ASN A 94 2.26 -13.95 10.37
C ASN A 94 3.15 -15.12 9.91
N THR A 95 2.99 -15.57 8.66
CA THR A 95 3.88 -16.55 8.04
C THR A 95 5.12 -15.88 7.46
N PRO A 96 6.26 -16.59 7.35
CA PRO A 96 7.46 -16.03 6.72
C PRO A 96 7.21 -15.60 5.27
N GLU A 97 7.44 -14.33 4.97
CA GLU A 97 7.21 -13.74 3.65
C GLU A 97 8.48 -13.14 3.07
N ARG A 98 8.54 -13.06 1.74
CA ARG A 98 9.72 -12.51 1.04
C ARG A 98 10.00 -11.06 1.42
N VAL A 99 11.21 -10.77 1.86
CA VAL A 99 11.65 -9.43 2.21
C VAL A 99 13.03 -9.10 1.62
N CYS A 100 13.32 -7.81 1.46
CA CYS A 100 14.68 -7.38 1.13
C CYS A 100 15.59 -7.47 2.35
N GLN A 101 16.90 -7.48 2.13
CA GLN A 101 17.91 -7.58 3.19
C GLN A 101 17.69 -6.56 4.31
N ARG A 102 17.44 -5.28 3.97
CA ARG A 102 17.21 -4.21 4.95
C ARG A 102 15.99 -4.49 5.84
N CYS A 103 14.89 -4.96 5.24
CA CYS A 103 13.67 -5.26 6.00
C CYS A 103 13.86 -6.50 6.87
N HIS A 104 14.57 -7.52 6.37
CA HIS A 104 14.91 -8.71 7.15
C HIS A 104 15.67 -8.34 8.43
N SER A 105 16.73 -7.53 8.32
CA SER A 105 17.49 -7.06 9.49
C SER A 105 16.63 -6.28 10.48
N HIS A 106 15.72 -5.43 10.00
CA HIS A 106 14.84 -4.64 10.87
C HIS A 106 13.81 -5.52 11.59
N LEU A 107 13.14 -6.43 10.88
CA LEU A 107 12.12 -7.33 11.45
C LEU A 107 12.70 -8.27 12.50
N LEU A 108 13.95 -8.72 12.33
CA LEU A 108 14.63 -9.57 13.32
C LEU A 108 15.14 -8.81 14.54
N GLN A 109 15.37 -7.49 14.46
CA GLN A 109 15.69 -6.67 15.63
C GLN A 109 14.45 -6.34 16.47
N LEU A 110 13.28 -6.32 15.85
CA LEU A 110 12.00 -6.07 16.52
C LEU A 110 11.40 -7.31 17.18
N SER A 111 11.96 -8.52 16.95
CA SER A 111 11.47 -9.71 17.62
C SER A 111 11.96 -9.71 19.08
N PRO A 112 11.04 -9.72 20.08
CA PRO A 112 11.42 -9.79 21.48
C PRO A 112 12.04 -11.18 21.76
N GLY A 113 13.37 -11.27 21.63
CA GLY A 113 14.13 -12.51 21.78
C GLY A 113 15.50 -12.52 21.11
N ALA A 114 15.81 -11.57 20.22
CA ALA A 114 17.13 -11.45 19.59
C ALA A 114 18.14 -10.74 20.52
N SER A 115 18.53 -11.43 21.59
CA SER A 115 19.72 -11.08 22.37
C SER A 115 20.95 -11.07 21.46
N SER A 116 21.79 -10.04 21.62
CA SER A 116 22.89 -9.63 20.74
C SER A 116 24.11 -10.57 20.68
N ASP A 117 23.93 -11.89 20.84
CA ASP A 117 25.07 -12.80 20.79
C ASP A 117 25.28 -13.32 19.36
N GLY A 118 26.26 -12.70 18.69
CA GLY A 118 26.54 -12.81 17.26
C GLY A 118 27.05 -14.17 16.79
N ARG A 119 26.23 -15.22 16.88
CA ARG A 119 26.54 -16.52 16.31
C ARG A 119 25.68 -16.80 15.07
N ILE A 120 26.27 -16.56 13.91
CA ILE A 120 25.79 -17.06 12.62
C ILE A 120 25.78 -18.60 12.69
N PRO A 121 24.65 -19.30 12.51
CA PRO A 121 24.69 -20.73 12.25
C PRO A 121 25.18 -20.90 10.81
N THR A 122 26.45 -21.29 10.66
CA THR A 122 26.98 -21.79 9.40
C THR A 122 26.13 -22.98 8.97
N LEU A 123 25.42 -22.83 7.84
CA LEU A 123 24.77 -23.92 7.15
C LEU A 123 25.83 -24.97 6.80
N VAL A 124 25.72 -26.15 7.41
CA VAL A 124 26.46 -27.33 6.97
C VAL A 124 25.89 -27.76 5.61
N ALA A 125 26.77 -27.86 4.61
CA ALA A 125 26.46 -28.54 3.35
C ALA A 125 26.67 -30.03 3.58
N ASP A 126 25.61 -30.82 3.52
CA ASP A 126 25.71 -32.27 3.42
C ASP A 126 26.30 -32.65 2.05
N GLY A 127 27.21 -33.62 2.07
CA GLY A 127 28.06 -34.04 0.96
C GLY A 127 27.46 -35.03 -0.02
#